data_AF-A0A536VC37-F1
#
_entry.id   AF-A0A536VC37-F1
#
_cell.length_a   1.000
_cell.length_b   1.000
_cell.length_c   1.000
_cell.angle_alpha   90.00
_cell.angle_beta   90.00
_cell.angle_gamma   90.00
#
_symmetry.space_group_name_H-M   'P 1'
#
loop_
_entity.id
_entity.type
_entity.pdbx_description
1 polymer ?
#
loop_
_entity_poly.entity_id
_entity_poly.type
_entity_poly.pdbx_seq_one_letter_code
_entity_poly.pdbx_strand_id
1 'polypeptide(L)' 'ELARFRQSWFYSDSRNDIPLLSLVTHPVAVNADPTLAALASERGWPTLRIR' A
#
# COMPACT_ATOMS: atom_id res chain seq x y z
N GLU A 1 -17.24 2.98 -6.51
CA GLU A 1 -16.05 3.76 -6.89
C GLU A 1 -15.40 4.37 -5.67
N LEU A 2 -14.06 4.32 -5.56
CA LEU A 2 -13.33 4.88 -4.40
C LEU A 2 -13.33 6.42 -4.40
N ALA A 3 -13.51 7.05 -5.56
CA ALA A 3 -13.53 8.50 -5.74
C ALA A 3 -14.62 9.24 -4.93
N ARG A 4 -15.67 8.53 -4.50
CA ARG A 4 -16.71 9.13 -3.64
C ARG A 4 -16.23 9.42 -2.21
N PHE A 5 -15.13 8.80 -1.78
CA PHE A 5 -14.56 9.00 -0.46
C PHE A 5 -13.44 10.03 -0.53
N ARG A 6 -13.44 10.99 0.40
CA ARG A 6 -12.37 12.00 0.48
C ARG A 6 -11.00 11.39 0.75
N GLN A 7 -10.97 10.28 1.48
CA GLN A 7 -9.75 9.55 1.83
C GLN A 7 -10.06 8.05 1.92
N SER A 8 -9.08 7.23 1.58
CA SER A 8 -9.10 5.78 1.66
C SER A 8 -7.72 5.25 2.04
N TRP A 9 -7.69 4.22 2.87
CA TRP A 9 -6.48 3.52 3.27
C TRP A 9 -6.56 2.07 2.84
N PHE A 10 -5.41 1.50 2.48
CA PHE A 10 -5.30 0.08 2.24
C PHE A 10 -3.95 -0.41 2.73
N TYR A 11 -3.98 -1.49 3.51
CA TYR A 11 -2.82 -2.08 4.19
C TYR A 11 -2.63 -3.47 3.61
N SER A 12 -1.45 -3.77 3.06
CA SER A 12 -1.15 -5.09 2.52
C SER A 12 0.33 -5.44 2.68
N ASP A 13 0.60 -6.74 2.81
CA ASP A 13 1.92 -7.35 2.88
C ASP A 13 2.37 -7.98 1.54
N SER A 14 1.47 -8.08 0.57
CA SER A 14 1.67 -8.87 -0.63
C SER A 14 1.73 -8.01 -1.90
N ARG A 15 2.70 -8.32 -2.78
CA ARG A 15 2.77 -7.68 -4.11
C ARG A 15 1.49 -7.86 -4.95
N ASN A 16 0.70 -8.89 -4.67
CA ASN A 16 -0.52 -9.17 -5.41
C ASN A 16 -1.53 -8.02 -5.32
N ASP A 17 -1.47 -7.24 -4.24
CA ASP A 17 -2.39 -6.13 -4.02
C ASP A 17 -1.87 -4.77 -4.51
N ILE A 18 -0.73 -4.72 -5.19
CA ILE A 18 -0.20 -3.47 -5.80
C ILE A 18 -1.27 -2.73 -6.63
N PRO A 19 -2.11 -3.41 -7.45
CA PRO A 19 -3.20 -2.73 -8.15
C PRO A 19 -4.16 -2.02 -7.19
N LEU A 20 -4.56 -2.65 -6.08
CA LEU A 20 -5.48 -2.06 -5.11
C LEU A 20 -4.84 -0.95 -4.27
N LEU A 21 -3.59 -1.14 -3.84
CA LEU A 21 -2.79 -0.10 -3.18
C LEU A 21 -2.68 1.16 -4.06
N SER A 22 -2.56 0.98 -5.38
CA SER A 22 -2.45 2.10 -6.32
C SER A 22 -3.76 2.88 -6.52
N LEU A 23 -4.89 2.40 -5.99
CA LEU A 23 -6.21 3.05 -6.15
C LEU A 23 -6.65 3.86 -4.92
N VAL A 24 -5.99 3.70 -3.77
CA VAL A 24 -6.35 4.42 -2.54
C VAL A 24 -5.52 5.69 -2.34
N THR A 25 -6.03 6.63 -1.55
CA THR A 25 -5.31 7.88 -1.27
C THR A 25 -4.14 7.68 -0.31
N HIS A 26 -4.19 6.64 0.54
CA HIS A 26 -3.19 6.35 1.56
C HIS A 26 -2.80 4.86 1.58
N PRO A 27 -2.00 4.39 0.61
CA PRO A 27 -1.49 3.02 0.61
C PRO A 27 -0.45 2.84 1.71
N VAL A 28 -0.47 1.69 2.38
CA VAL A 28 0.51 1.32 3.41
C VAL A 28 0.98 -0.11 3.20
N ALA A 29 2.29 -0.29 3.08
CA ALA A 29 2.91 -1.60 2.97
C ALA A 29 3.21 -2.15 4.37
N VAL A 30 2.60 -3.28 4.76
CA VAL A 30 2.73 -3.85 6.11
C VAL A 30 3.49 -5.15 6.03
N ASN A 31 4.60 -5.35 6.75
CA ASN A 31 5.38 -6.60 6.68
C ASN A 31 5.68 -7.07 5.23
N ALA A 32 5.85 -6.10 4.32
CA ALA A 32 5.79 -6.33 2.88
C ALA A 32 6.84 -7.31 2.36
N ASP A 33 6.44 -8.11 1.37
CA ASP A 33 7.37 -8.92 0.58
C ASP A 33 8.41 -8.02 -0.15
N PRO A 34 9.56 -8.57 -0.61
CA PRO A 34 10.62 -7.76 -1.20
C PRO A 34 10.18 -6.92 -2.40
N THR A 35 9.22 -7.39 -3.20
CA THR A 35 8.72 -6.67 -4.38
C THR A 35 7.88 -5.48 -3.95
N LEU A 36 6.95 -5.69 -3.03
CA LEU A 36 6.13 -4.60 -2.50
C LEU A 36 6.97 -3.61 -1.68
N ALA A 37 7.96 -4.08 -0.92
CA ALA A 37 8.87 -3.22 -0.17
C ALA A 37 9.71 -2.31 -1.09
N ALA A 38 10.22 -2.85 -2.20
CA ALA A 38 10.95 -2.06 -3.20
C ALA A 38 10.06 -0.98 -3.82
N LEU A 39 8.84 -1.35 -4.25
CA LEU A 39 7.87 -0.40 -4.79
C LEU A 39 7.47 0.67 -3.77
N ALA A 40 7.22 0.27 -2.52
CA ALA A 40 6.87 1.19 -1.46
C ALA A 40 7.99 2.21 -1.22
N SER A 41 9.26 1.75 -1.24
CA SER A 41 10.41 2.65 -1.16
C SER A 41 10.51 3.59 -2.36
N GLU A 42 10.29 3.10 -3.58
CA GLU A 42 10.33 3.90 -4.81
C GLU A 42 9.24 4.98 -4.83
N ARG A 43 8.02 4.62 -4.40
CA ARG A 43 6.84 5.51 -4.41
C ARG A 43 6.69 6.34 -3.13
N GLY A 44 7.58 6.17 -2.15
CA GLY A 44 7.48 6.83 -0.85
C GLY A 44 6.23 6.41 -0.05
N TRP A 45 5.73 5.19 -0.27
CA TRP A 45 4.61 4.66 0.50
C TRP A 45 5.04 4.36 1.94
N PRO A 46 4.24 4.73 2.94
CA PRO A 46 4.48 4.34 4.32
C PRO A 46 4.63 2.82 4.47
N THR A 47 5.63 2.41 5.26
CA THR A 47 5.84 1.01 5.62
C THR A 47 5.60 0.81 7.11
N LEU A 48 4.89 -0.26 7.48
CA LEU A 48 4.68 -0.66 8.86
C LEU A 48 5.26 -2.06 9.10
N ARG A 49 5.92 -2.27 10.23
CA ARG A 49 6.25 -3.61 10.73
C ARG A 49 5.50 -3.88 12.01
N ILE A 50 4.64 -4.89 12.00
CA ILE A 50 3.88 -5.33 13.18
C ILE A 50 4.42 -6.68 13.65
N ARG A 51 4.44 -6.86 14.97
CA ARG A 51 4.87 -8.08 15.66
C ARG A 51 3.68 -8.92 16.07
#